data_AF-A0A7X4KZV5-F1
#
_entry.id   AF-A0A7X4KZV5-F1
#
_cell.length_a   1.000
_cell.length_b   1.000
_cell.length_c   1.000
_cell.angle_alpha   90.00
_cell.angle_beta   90.00
_cell.angle_gamma   90.00
#
_symmetry.space_group_name_H-M   'P 1'
#
loop_
_entity.id
_entity.type
_entity.pdbx_description
1 polymer ?
#
loop_
_entity_poly.entity_id
_entity_poly.type
_entity_poly.pdbx_seq_one_letter_code
_entity_poly.pdbx_strand_id
1 'polypeptide(L)'
;MFRWGAAVWMLMAMAAVWPGAQEEAAGRPVVYATEVEALIHPVSAEYISQTLDEADRAGADLVVVMLRTPGGLVDSTREINTRIIEAETPVVVYVGPSGTRAASAGFLITIAADVAVMAPGTHIGAAHPVSGTGSEMDETAAEKAASDVAAYARSLASQRQRNVELAEKAVTESLSFTEREALEAEPPLIDLIASDLDDLLEQLDGREVRRWDGSVEVVRTADAEIETVAMTWRQRLLSAIAHPQIAVLLFSLGSLGLTIELWNPGAAVPGIVGAVCLLLAFFAFQILPINYVGLLLILFGMVLLVIEMFTPTYGLLAVSGIVSMLFGAVMLFDSPAPEMQLGWPFIVSTMLALALVTGALARLGIKAHQVRAVTGVDGMVNREGHAIDPIPAGGRGRVSTRGEIWTAAAAPEADIAGGDPVQVVAVQGMVLTVRRVGPPSEEGSES
;
A
#
# COMPACT_ATOMS: atom_id res chain seq x y z
N MET A 1 72.52 -75.50 -9.89
CA MET A 1 71.06 -75.62 -10.06
C MET A 1 70.41 -74.56 -9.17
N PHE A 2 70.31 -73.31 -9.64
CA PHE A 2 69.11 -72.69 -10.22
C PHE A 2 67.90 -72.73 -9.25
N ARG A 3 67.77 -71.71 -8.38
CA ARG A 3 67.03 -70.43 -8.57
C ARG A 3 65.51 -70.56 -8.40
N TRP A 4 65.03 -70.52 -7.15
CA TRP A 4 63.64 -70.18 -6.80
C TRP A 4 63.62 -69.43 -5.47
N GLY A 5 64.01 -68.14 -5.49
CA GLY A 5 64.02 -67.28 -4.30
C GLY A 5 63.56 -65.84 -4.55
N ALA A 6 63.03 -65.54 -5.74
CA ALA A 6 62.72 -64.16 -6.14
C ALA A 6 61.23 -63.90 -6.44
N ALA A 7 60.37 -64.92 -6.41
CA ALA A 7 58.96 -64.77 -6.83
C ALA A 7 58.00 -64.36 -5.69
N VAL A 8 58.40 -64.45 -4.42
CA VAL A 8 57.51 -64.15 -3.28
C VAL A 8 57.63 -62.70 -2.81
N TRP A 9 58.72 -62.01 -3.11
CA TRP A 9 58.91 -60.60 -2.73
C TRP A 9 58.29 -59.59 -3.70
N MET A 10 57.90 -60.01 -4.90
CA MET A 10 57.33 -59.11 -5.92
C MET A 10 55.80 -58.96 -5.81
N LEU A 11 55.13 -59.82 -5.02
CA LEU A 11 53.68 -59.72 -4.75
C LEU A 11 53.35 -58.95 -3.45
N MET A 12 54.34 -58.64 -2.61
CA MET A 12 54.15 -57.79 -1.42
C MET A 12 54.51 -56.31 -1.66
N ALA A 13 55.07 -55.96 -2.82
CA ALA A 13 55.50 -54.59 -3.15
C ALA A 13 54.48 -53.78 -3.99
N MET A 14 53.28 -54.31 -4.22
CA MET A 14 52.15 -53.55 -4.82
C MET A 14 51.09 -53.13 -3.79
N ALA A 15 51.37 -53.28 -2.50
CA ALA A 15 50.53 -52.79 -1.40
C ALA A 15 50.87 -51.34 -0.97
N ALA A 16 51.48 -50.55 -1.85
CA ALA A 16 51.76 -49.13 -1.64
C ALA A 16 51.11 -48.29 -2.75
N VAL A 17 49.79 -48.45 -2.91
CA VAL A 17 48.98 -47.46 -3.61
C VAL A 17 48.36 -46.60 -2.53
N TRP A 18 48.99 -45.44 -2.33
CA TRP A 18 48.40 -44.15 -2.01
C TRP A 18 47.08 -44.20 -1.23
N PRO A 19 47.03 -43.82 0.07
CA PRO A 19 45.78 -43.36 0.64
C PRO A 19 45.48 -42.02 -0.05
N GLY A 20 44.84 -42.10 -1.22
CA GLY A 20 44.08 -40.98 -1.72
C GLY A 20 43.04 -40.75 -0.64
N ALA A 21 43.17 -39.63 0.07
CA ALA A 21 42.05 -39.07 0.76
C ALA A 21 40.89 -39.13 -0.24
N GLN A 22 39.91 -39.97 0.05
CA GLN A 22 38.57 -39.71 -0.40
C GLN A 22 38.20 -38.43 0.33
N GLU A 23 38.60 -37.31 -0.26
CA GLU A 23 37.85 -36.08 -0.16
C GLU A 23 36.48 -36.51 -0.68
N GLU A 24 35.57 -36.84 0.25
CA GLU A 24 34.15 -36.82 -0.05
C GLU A 24 33.96 -35.53 -0.82
N ALA A 25 33.54 -35.65 -2.08
CA ALA A 25 33.07 -34.50 -2.82
C ALA A 25 31.84 -34.03 -2.04
N ALA A 26 32.09 -33.21 -1.00
CA ALA A 26 31.08 -32.47 -0.31
C ALA A 26 30.31 -31.77 -1.42
N GLY A 27 28.99 -31.94 -1.43
CA GLY A 27 28.14 -31.19 -2.33
C GLY A 27 28.52 -29.72 -2.25
N ARG A 28 28.34 -28.98 -3.35
CA ARG A 28 28.57 -27.53 -3.33
C ARG A 28 27.80 -26.96 -2.14
N PRO A 29 28.42 -26.10 -1.31
CA PRO A 29 27.72 -25.53 -0.17
C PRO A 29 26.45 -24.84 -0.62
N VAL A 30 25.37 -24.93 0.15
CA VAL A 30 24.08 -24.32 -0.21
C VAL A 30 23.82 -23.14 0.72
N VAL A 31 23.60 -21.96 0.11
CA VAL A 31 23.31 -20.72 0.83
C VAL A 31 21.88 -20.31 0.53
N TYR A 32 21.05 -20.23 1.56
CA TYR A 32 19.69 -19.71 1.44
C TYR A 32 19.71 -18.20 1.61
N ALA A 33 19.30 -17.46 0.60
CA ALA A 33 19.27 -15.99 0.63
C ALA A 33 17.84 -15.46 0.57
N THR A 34 17.52 -14.47 1.40
CA THR A 34 16.22 -13.80 1.38
C THR A 34 16.39 -12.28 1.53
N GLU A 35 15.54 -11.52 0.83
CA GLU A 35 15.54 -10.06 0.91
C GLU A 35 14.28 -9.55 1.61
N VAL A 36 14.49 -8.72 2.64
CA VAL A 36 13.44 -8.11 3.45
C VAL A 36 13.56 -6.59 3.34
N GLU A 37 12.83 -6.03 2.37
CA GLU A 37 12.62 -4.58 2.22
C GLU A 37 11.20 -4.23 2.68
N ALA A 38 10.99 -4.11 4.00
CA ALA A 38 9.69 -3.78 4.56
C ALA A 38 9.78 -3.34 6.04
N LEU A 39 8.66 -2.86 6.56
CA LEU A 39 8.41 -2.82 7.99
C LEU A 39 8.43 -4.23 8.58
N ILE A 40 8.93 -4.37 9.80
CA ILE A 40 8.86 -5.63 10.54
C ILE A 40 7.44 -5.81 11.09
N HIS A 41 6.73 -6.80 10.56
CA HIS A 41 5.34 -7.14 10.91
C HIS A 41 5.14 -8.67 10.83
N PRO A 42 4.00 -9.24 11.23
CA PRO A 42 3.83 -10.71 11.30
C PRO A 42 4.13 -11.44 9.98
N VAL A 43 3.81 -10.85 8.83
CA VAL A 43 4.07 -11.48 7.52
C VAL A 43 5.57 -11.53 7.17
N SER A 44 6.37 -10.55 7.59
CA SER A 44 7.82 -10.56 7.36
C SER A 44 8.51 -11.50 8.35
N ALA A 45 7.98 -11.60 9.58
CA ALA A 45 8.41 -12.60 10.55
C ALA A 45 8.11 -14.03 10.06
N GLU A 46 6.91 -14.28 9.53
CA GLU A 46 6.54 -15.57 8.90
C GLU A 46 7.46 -15.90 7.72
N TYR A 47 7.80 -14.90 6.90
CA TYR A 47 8.69 -15.07 5.75
C TYR A 47 10.13 -15.42 6.13
N ILE A 48 10.72 -14.71 7.10
CA ILE A 48 12.06 -15.03 7.62
C ILE A 48 12.03 -16.41 8.28
N SER A 49 11.02 -16.70 9.09
CA SER A 49 10.87 -18.00 9.76
C SER A 49 10.79 -19.15 8.76
N GLN A 50 10.00 -18.99 7.69
CA GLN A 50 9.91 -19.98 6.62
C GLN A 50 11.26 -20.19 5.92
N THR A 51 12.02 -19.12 5.68
CA THR A 51 13.35 -19.21 5.08
C THR A 51 14.29 -20.03 5.96
N LEU A 52 14.29 -19.77 7.27
CA LEU A 52 15.08 -20.52 8.25
C LEU A 52 14.66 -22.00 8.29
N ASP A 53 13.35 -22.28 8.33
CA ASP A 53 12.82 -23.65 8.32
C ASP A 53 13.16 -24.43 7.03
N GLU A 54 13.20 -23.74 5.88
CA GLU A 54 13.59 -24.35 4.60
C GLU A 54 15.08 -24.68 4.58
N ALA A 55 15.92 -23.76 5.04
CA ALA A 55 17.36 -23.96 5.15
C ALA A 55 17.71 -25.10 6.12
N ASP A 56 17.10 -25.13 7.30
CA ASP A 56 17.31 -26.19 8.31
C ASP A 56 16.88 -27.56 7.75
N ARG A 57 15.72 -27.63 7.08
CA ARG A 57 15.25 -28.87 6.44
C ARG A 57 16.16 -29.34 5.30
N ALA A 58 16.79 -28.41 4.59
CA ALA A 58 17.72 -28.71 3.51
C ALA A 58 19.12 -29.08 4.02
N GLY A 59 19.42 -28.80 5.30
CA GLY A 59 20.78 -28.91 5.84
C GLY A 59 21.73 -27.94 5.14
N ALA A 60 21.27 -26.71 4.88
CA ALA A 60 22.06 -25.67 4.23
C ALA A 60 23.27 -25.27 5.09
N ASP A 61 24.30 -24.69 4.45
CA ASP A 61 25.52 -24.26 5.13
C ASP A 61 25.39 -22.85 5.73
N LEU A 62 24.47 -22.04 5.20
CA LEU A 62 24.29 -20.64 5.60
C LEU A 62 22.91 -20.11 5.21
N VAL A 63 22.33 -19.26 6.06
CA VAL A 63 21.23 -18.37 5.69
C VAL A 63 21.71 -16.93 5.68
N VAL A 64 21.42 -16.20 4.60
CA VAL A 64 21.66 -14.75 4.49
C VAL A 64 20.33 -14.01 4.41
N VAL A 65 20.02 -13.24 5.45
CA VAL A 65 18.89 -12.32 5.48
C VAL A 65 19.38 -10.93 5.10
N MET A 66 19.15 -10.52 3.86
CA MET A 66 19.40 -9.16 3.40
C MET A 66 18.30 -8.25 3.95
N LEU A 67 18.67 -7.31 4.81
CA LEU A 67 17.73 -6.55 5.61
C LEU A 67 17.82 -5.05 5.30
N ARG A 68 16.69 -4.49 4.87
CA ARG A 68 16.46 -3.05 4.78
C ARG A 68 15.13 -2.74 5.45
N THR A 69 15.19 -2.12 6.63
CA THR A 69 13.97 -1.83 7.38
C THR A 69 14.09 -0.53 8.17
N PRO A 70 13.01 0.27 8.20
CA PRO A 70 12.93 1.41 9.10
C PRO A 70 12.54 1.03 10.54
N GLY A 71 12.17 -0.24 10.78
CA GLY A 71 11.68 -0.72 12.06
C GLY A 71 10.38 -1.51 11.93
N GLY A 72 9.69 -1.71 13.05
CA GLY A 72 8.39 -2.38 13.07
C GLY A 72 7.98 -2.83 14.46
N LEU A 73 7.12 -3.84 14.52
CA LEU A 73 6.53 -4.32 15.76
C LEU A 73 7.55 -5.08 16.62
N VAL A 74 7.60 -4.75 17.91
CA VAL A 74 8.49 -5.40 18.88
C VAL A 74 8.22 -6.89 18.97
N ASP A 75 6.95 -7.33 18.94
CA ASP A 75 6.60 -8.75 19.03
C ASP A 75 7.12 -9.54 17.82
N SER A 76 6.93 -9.02 16.60
CA SER A 76 7.49 -9.63 15.38
C SER A 76 9.03 -9.64 15.39
N THR A 77 9.65 -8.62 15.98
CA THR A 77 11.12 -8.56 16.16
C THR A 77 11.60 -9.64 17.11
N ARG A 78 10.91 -9.83 18.24
CA ARG A 78 11.22 -10.87 19.22
C ARG A 78 11.03 -12.26 18.61
N GLU A 79 9.95 -12.46 17.86
CA GLU A 79 9.69 -13.70 17.11
C GLU A 79 10.84 -14.02 16.15
N ILE A 80 11.24 -13.07 15.29
CA ILE A 80 12.37 -13.25 14.37
C ILE A 80 13.65 -13.62 15.13
N ASN A 81 13.98 -12.88 16.18
CA ASN A 81 15.19 -13.14 16.96
C ASN A 81 15.15 -14.52 17.65
N THR A 82 14.01 -14.94 18.18
CA THR A 82 13.84 -16.30 18.71
C THR A 82 14.11 -17.34 17.63
N ARG A 83 13.61 -17.14 16.41
CA ARG A 83 13.83 -18.06 15.30
C ARG A 83 15.30 -18.08 14.85
N ILE A 84 15.98 -16.93 14.84
CA ILE A 84 17.43 -16.84 14.59
C ILE A 84 18.22 -17.60 15.67
N ILE A 85 17.80 -17.49 16.94
CA ILE A 85 18.44 -18.17 18.08
C ILE A 85 18.24 -19.69 18.02
N GLU A 86 17.09 -20.15 17.57
CA GLU A 86 16.71 -21.56 17.47
C GLU A 86 17.16 -22.24 16.17
N ALA A 87 17.58 -21.48 15.16
CA ALA A 87 17.96 -22.01 13.85
C ALA A 87 19.12 -23.00 13.93
N GLU A 88 18.99 -24.13 13.23
CA GLU A 88 20.06 -25.13 13.15
C GLU A 88 21.17 -24.65 12.19
N THR A 89 20.81 -23.90 11.14
CA THR A 89 21.73 -23.32 10.14
C THR A 89 22.28 -21.95 10.58
N PRO A 90 23.58 -21.63 10.35
CA PRO A 90 24.14 -20.32 10.68
C PRO A 90 23.40 -19.18 9.97
N VAL A 91 23.04 -18.13 10.73
CA VAL A 91 22.27 -17.00 10.21
C VAL A 91 23.11 -15.73 10.15
N VAL A 92 23.27 -15.20 8.94
CA VAL A 92 23.84 -13.89 8.66
C VAL A 92 22.74 -12.89 8.43
N VAL A 93 22.79 -11.75 9.11
CA VAL A 93 21.96 -10.59 8.77
C VAL A 93 22.86 -9.57 8.08
N TYR A 94 22.53 -9.27 6.82
CA TYR A 94 23.28 -8.34 5.98
C TYR A 94 22.46 -7.08 5.73
N VAL A 95 22.88 -5.96 6.31
CA VAL A 95 22.26 -4.64 6.08
C VAL A 95 22.77 -4.07 4.78
N GLY A 96 21.94 -4.06 3.74
CA GLY A 96 22.36 -3.64 2.41
C GLY A 96 21.20 -3.42 1.44
N PRO A 97 21.51 -3.16 0.16
CA PRO A 97 22.79 -2.65 -0.38
C PRO A 97 23.17 -1.27 0.18
N SER A 98 24.25 -0.65 -0.31
CA SER A 98 24.67 0.71 0.10
C SER A 98 23.56 1.77 0.06
N GLY A 99 23.60 2.72 1.01
CA GLY A 99 22.62 3.82 1.13
C GLY A 99 21.35 3.46 1.90
N THR A 100 21.30 2.28 2.50
CA THR A 100 20.13 1.75 3.20
C THR A 100 20.35 1.73 4.71
N ARG A 101 19.36 1.21 5.44
CA ARG A 101 19.42 1.13 6.90
C ARG A 101 18.69 -0.09 7.47
N ALA A 102 19.11 -0.48 8.66
CA ALA A 102 18.35 -1.36 9.55
C ALA A 102 18.16 -0.64 10.89
N ALA A 103 17.12 0.18 10.94
CA ALA A 103 16.78 0.98 12.11
C ALA A 103 15.79 0.22 13.02
N SER A 104 15.78 0.58 14.30
CA SER A 104 14.84 0.09 15.30
C SER A 104 14.79 -1.45 15.39
N ALA A 105 13.68 -2.09 15.02
CA ALA A 105 13.59 -3.55 14.92
C ALA A 105 14.75 -4.15 14.12
N GLY A 106 15.17 -3.50 13.04
CA GLY A 106 16.29 -3.97 12.21
C GLY A 106 17.62 -4.01 12.95
N PHE A 107 17.87 -3.07 13.86
CA PHE A 107 19.06 -3.09 14.72
C PHE A 107 19.04 -4.32 15.63
N LEU A 108 17.92 -4.57 16.31
CA LEU A 108 17.76 -5.72 17.21
C LEU A 108 17.85 -7.08 16.49
N ILE A 109 17.39 -7.16 15.25
CA ILE A 109 17.54 -8.35 14.40
C ILE A 109 19.01 -8.53 14.01
N THR A 110 19.67 -7.46 13.60
CA THR A 110 21.07 -7.48 13.18
C THR A 110 21.99 -7.94 14.33
N ILE A 111 21.86 -7.35 15.52
CA ILE A 111 22.71 -7.72 16.67
C ILE A 111 22.36 -9.09 17.28
N ALA A 112 21.27 -9.74 16.86
CA ALA A 112 20.91 -11.10 17.27
C ALA A 112 21.53 -12.17 16.38
N ALA A 113 21.89 -11.83 15.14
CA ALA A 113 22.44 -12.75 14.13
C ALA A 113 23.69 -13.47 14.61
N ASP A 114 23.97 -14.66 14.04
CA ASP A 114 25.25 -15.32 14.26
C ASP A 114 26.40 -14.46 13.68
N VAL A 115 26.18 -13.87 12.49
CA VAL A 115 27.06 -12.86 11.91
C VAL A 115 26.25 -11.63 11.48
N ALA A 116 26.65 -10.46 11.94
CA ALA A 116 26.07 -9.17 11.59
C ALA A 116 26.98 -8.46 10.58
N VAL A 117 26.44 -8.11 9.42
CA VAL A 117 27.22 -7.52 8.32
C VAL A 117 26.52 -6.28 7.78
N MET A 118 27.29 -5.27 7.40
CA MET A 118 26.77 -4.03 6.83
C MET A 118 27.44 -3.71 5.49
N ALA A 119 26.69 -3.13 4.56
CA ALA A 119 27.26 -2.58 3.34
C ALA A 119 27.86 -1.18 3.59
N PRO A 120 28.87 -0.75 2.81
CA PRO A 120 29.38 0.62 2.88
C PRO A 120 28.27 1.66 2.70
N GLY A 121 28.28 2.72 3.51
CA GLY A 121 27.26 3.77 3.47
C GLY A 121 25.87 3.35 3.99
N THR A 122 25.81 2.35 4.87
CA THR A 122 24.59 1.96 5.59
C THR A 122 24.64 2.40 7.05
N HIS A 123 23.51 2.37 7.75
CA HIS A 123 23.46 2.68 9.18
C HIS A 123 22.49 1.78 9.94
N ILE A 124 22.78 1.59 11.23
CA ILE A 124 21.97 0.83 12.19
C ILE A 124 21.76 1.62 13.49
N GLY A 125 20.85 1.17 14.35
CA GLY A 125 20.56 1.80 15.64
C GLY A 125 19.15 2.42 15.67
N ALA A 126 19.00 3.56 16.34
CA ALA A 126 17.72 4.25 16.54
C ALA A 126 16.59 3.30 16.99
N ALA A 127 16.85 2.57 18.08
CA ALA A 127 15.98 1.50 18.60
C ALA A 127 15.14 1.90 19.81
N HIS A 128 14.91 3.20 19.99
CA HIS A 128 13.98 3.69 21.01
C HIS A 128 12.55 3.24 20.69
N PRO A 129 11.85 2.59 21.63
CA PRO A 129 10.47 2.16 21.42
C PRO A 129 9.55 3.37 21.40
N VAL A 130 8.55 3.30 20.52
CA VAL A 130 7.54 4.33 20.35
C VAL A 130 6.16 3.68 20.40
N SER A 131 5.13 4.47 20.67
CA SER A 131 3.76 3.95 20.61
C SER A 131 3.50 3.39 19.23
N GLY A 132 2.80 2.25 19.17
CA GLY A 132 2.28 1.70 17.93
C GLY A 132 1.60 2.82 17.14
N THR A 133 0.63 3.52 17.74
CA THR A 133 -0.16 4.61 17.15
C THR A 133 0.61 5.91 16.83
N GLY A 134 1.92 5.97 17.08
CA GLY A 134 2.77 7.16 16.98
C GLY A 134 2.43 8.33 17.91
N SER A 135 1.34 8.23 18.67
CA SER A 135 1.02 9.18 19.74
C SER A 135 2.11 9.20 20.81
N GLU A 136 2.34 10.37 21.40
CA GLU A 136 3.22 10.50 22.56
C GLU A 136 2.81 9.52 23.66
N MET A 137 3.77 8.71 24.10
CA MET A 137 3.60 7.84 25.25
C MET A 137 3.70 8.68 26.52
N ASP A 138 2.94 8.31 27.55
CA ASP A 138 3.21 8.81 28.89
C ASP A 138 4.66 8.51 29.27
N GLU A 139 5.34 9.46 29.93
CA GLU A 139 6.76 9.38 30.27
C GLU A 139 7.10 8.08 31.03
N THR A 140 6.22 7.68 31.97
CA THR A 140 6.43 6.44 32.73
C THR A 140 6.31 5.20 31.85
N ALA A 141 5.41 5.21 30.85
CA ALA A 141 5.24 4.11 29.91
C ALA A 141 6.41 4.03 28.92
N ALA A 142 6.89 5.19 28.43
CA ALA A 142 8.05 5.29 27.56
C ALA A 142 9.32 4.78 28.26
N GLU A 143 9.58 5.22 29.49
CA GLU A 143 10.70 4.74 30.30
C GLU A 143 10.65 3.23 30.55
N LYS A 144 9.46 2.68 30.88
CA LYS A 144 9.29 1.24 31.07
C LYS A 144 9.56 0.45 29.78
N ALA A 145 9.03 0.92 28.65
CA ALA A 145 9.24 0.28 27.36
C ALA A 145 10.73 0.36 26.96
N ALA A 146 11.36 1.52 27.09
CA ALA A 146 12.78 1.71 26.80
C ALA A 146 13.65 0.83 27.71
N SER A 147 13.32 0.73 29.00
CA SER A 147 14.04 -0.14 29.94
C SER A 147 13.93 -1.62 29.58
N ASP A 148 12.75 -2.10 29.19
CA ASP A 148 12.54 -3.49 28.73
C ASP A 148 13.32 -3.79 27.45
N VAL A 149 13.20 -2.92 26.43
CA VAL A 149 13.90 -3.10 25.15
C VAL A 149 15.42 -2.95 25.32
N ALA A 150 15.89 -2.07 26.20
CA ALA A 150 17.30 -1.92 26.52
C ALA A 150 17.85 -3.16 27.23
N ALA A 151 17.10 -3.75 28.18
CA ALA A 151 17.48 -5.01 28.79
C ALA A 151 17.56 -6.14 27.76
N TYR A 152 16.61 -6.18 26.81
CA TYR A 152 16.62 -7.13 25.71
C TYR A 152 17.83 -6.95 24.79
N ALA A 153 18.12 -5.72 24.34
CA ALA A 153 19.28 -5.40 23.50
C ALA A 153 20.60 -5.79 24.18
N ARG A 154 20.75 -5.51 25.49
CA ARG A 154 21.92 -5.93 26.27
C ARG A 154 22.07 -7.45 26.33
N SER A 155 20.97 -8.18 26.48
CA SER A 155 20.98 -9.64 26.49
C SER A 155 21.48 -10.22 25.16
N LEU A 156 20.99 -9.68 24.03
CA LEU A 156 21.43 -10.09 22.68
C LEU A 156 22.91 -9.78 22.47
N ALA A 157 23.30 -8.53 22.75
CA ALA A 157 24.68 -8.08 22.58
C ALA A 157 25.66 -8.86 23.46
N SER A 158 25.33 -9.09 24.74
CA SER A 158 26.18 -9.85 25.66
C SER A 158 26.37 -11.29 25.20
N GLN A 159 25.32 -11.97 24.76
CA GLN A 159 25.42 -13.35 24.29
C GLN A 159 26.24 -13.46 23.01
N ARG A 160 26.13 -12.45 22.13
CA ARG A 160 26.86 -12.37 20.86
C ARG A 160 28.23 -11.70 20.96
N GLN A 161 28.69 -11.37 22.17
CA GLN A 161 29.97 -10.67 22.41
C GLN A 161 30.10 -9.32 21.67
N ARG A 162 28.96 -8.66 21.47
CA ARG A 162 28.85 -7.33 20.84
C ARG A 162 28.82 -6.22 21.89
N ASN A 163 28.94 -4.97 21.44
CA ASN A 163 28.95 -3.81 22.34
C ASN A 163 27.64 -3.64 23.12
N VAL A 164 27.65 -4.02 24.40
CA VAL A 164 26.48 -3.93 25.29
C VAL A 164 26.08 -2.48 25.56
N GLU A 165 27.05 -1.58 25.74
CA GLU A 165 26.79 -0.18 26.07
C GLU A 165 26.19 0.57 24.87
N LEU A 166 26.78 0.42 23.68
CA LEU A 166 26.23 1.03 22.47
C LEU A 166 24.87 0.45 22.09
N ALA A 167 24.65 -0.86 22.32
CA ALA A 167 23.34 -1.48 22.12
C ALA A 167 22.27 -0.92 23.07
N GLU A 168 22.62 -0.65 24.34
CA GLU A 168 21.73 0.04 25.27
C GLU A 168 21.45 1.48 24.83
N LYS A 169 22.49 2.24 24.47
CA LYS A 169 22.35 3.64 24.02
C LYS A 169 21.58 3.79 22.70
N ALA A 170 21.65 2.80 21.82
CA ALA A 170 20.80 2.76 20.63
C ALA A 170 19.30 2.78 21.00
N VAL A 171 18.93 2.19 22.14
CA VAL A 171 17.56 2.14 22.65
C VAL A 171 17.24 3.35 23.52
N THR A 172 18.08 3.69 24.50
CA THR A 172 17.77 4.75 25.49
C THR A 172 17.97 6.15 24.92
N GLU A 173 18.97 6.35 24.06
CA GLU A 173 19.37 7.65 23.51
C GLU A 173 19.11 7.78 22.00
N SER A 174 18.53 6.74 21.36
CA SER A 174 18.30 6.69 19.90
C SER A 174 19.57 6.84 19.06
N LEU A 175 20.74 6.44 19.59
CA LEU A 175 21.99 6.51 18.82
C LEU A 175 21.91 5.67 17.55
N SER A 176 22.48 6.21 16.47
CA SER A 176 22.67 5.52 15.19
C SER A 176 24.16 5.46 14.87
N PHE A 177 24.57 4.38 14.22
CA PHE A 177 25.95 4.08 13.89
C PHE A 177 26.07 3.79 12.39
N THR A 178 27.06 4.39 11.76
CA THR A 178 27.52 3.98 10.43
C THR A 178 28.15 2.58 10.47
N GLU A 179 28.33 1.96 9.31
CA GLU A 179 29.00 0.65 9.22
C GLU A 179 30.39 0.66 9.87
N ARG A 180 31.11 1.78 9.77
CA ARG A 180 32.46 1.93 10.32
C ARG A 180 32.44 2.09 11.83
N GLU A 181 31.58 2.96 12.36
CA GLU A 181 31.43 3.13 13.81
C GLU A 181 30.97 1.83 14.48
N ALA A 182 30.10 1.07 13.80
CA ALA A 182 29.63 -0.21 14.29
C ALA A 182 30.75 -1.28 14.30
N LEU A 183 31.59 -1.34 13.26
CA LEU A 183 32.71 -2.30 13.18
C LEU A 183 33.88 -1.92 14.11
N GLU A 184 34.20 -0.62 14.20
CA GLU A 184 35.36 -0.11 14.96
C GLU A 184 35.09 0.00 16.47
N ALA A 185 33.85 -0.22 16.93
CA ALA A 185 33.51 -0.25 18.35
C ALA A 185 34.24 -1.39 19.10
N GLU A 186 34.47 -1.20 20.41
CA GLU A 186 35.11 -2.21 21.26
C GLU A 186 34.21 -2.60 22.45
N PRO A 187 33.69 -3.84 22.50
CA PRO A 187 33.59 -4.83 21.42
C PRO A 187 32.79 -4.29 20.21
N PRO A 188 32.86 -4.91 19.03
CA PRO A 188 32.17 -4.41 17.85
C PRO A 188 30.64 -4.63 17.93
N LEU A 189 29.86 -3.83 17.19
CA LEU A 189 28.42 -4.03 17.03
C LEU A 189 28.09 -4.96 15.85
N ILE A 190 28.97 -5.01 14.85
CA ILE A 190 28.87 -5.87 13.67
C ILE A 190 30.20 -6.59 13.43
N ASP A 191 30.16 -7.68 12.68
CA ASP A 191 31.33 -8.53 12.47
C ASP A 191 32.12 -8.15 11.21
N LEU A 192 31.42 -7.71 10.16
CA LEU A 192 32.02 -7.45 8.83
C LEU A 192 31.38 -6.26 8.12
N ILE A 193 32.12 -5.74 7.14
CA ILE A 193 31.60 -4.84 6.10
C ILE A 193 31.81 -5.53 4.75
N ALA A 194 30.74 -5.67 3.96
CA ALA A 194 30.77 -6.30 2.64
C ALA A 194 29.98 -5.49 1.60
N SER A 195 30.53 -5.30 0.39
CA SER A 195 29.89 -4.46 -0.64
C SER A 195 28.62 -5.07 -1.23
N ASP A 196 28.58 -6.40 -1.32
CA ASP A 196 27.49 -7.18 -1.89
C ASP A 196 27.53 -8.62 -1.34
N LEU A 197 26.62 -9.46 -1.84
CA LEU A 197 26.52 -10.86 -1.41
C LEU A 197 27.74 -11.69 -1.80
N ASP A 198 28.37 -11.42 -2.95
CA ASP A 198 29.53 -12.21 -3.40
C ASP A 198 30.75 -11.91 -2.51
N ASP A 199 31.02 -10.63 -2.22
CA ASP A 199 32.06 -10.19 -1.28
C ASP A 199 31.81 -10.73 0.13
N LEU A 200 30.55 -10.74 0.58
CA LEU A 200 30.16 -11.34 1.87
C LEU A 200 30.53 -12.83 1.95
N LEU A 201 30.17 -13.60 0.91
CA LEU A 201 30.42 -15.04 0.88
C LEU A 201 31.92 -15.35 0.75
N GLU A 202 32.68 -14.57 0.00
CA GLU A 202 34.14 -14.69 -0.07
C GLU A 202 34.80 -14.40 1.29
N GLN A 203 34.35 -13.35 1.98
CA GLN A 203 34.88 -13.01 3.30
C GLN A 203 34.51 -14.02 4.38
N LEU A 204 33.37 -14.70 4.28
CA LEU A 204 32.89 -15.69 5.26
C LEU A 204 33.48 -17.09 5.08
N ASP A 205 34.01 -17.41 3.90
CA ASP A 205 34.49 -18.75 3.61
C ASP A 205 35.62 -19.16 4.58
N GLY A 206 35.45 -20.31 5.22
CA GLY A 206 36.40 -20.85 6.18
C GLY A 206 36.43 -20.14 7.54
N ARG A 207 35.51 -19.19 7.82
CA ARG A 207 35.43 -18.55 9.14
C ARG A 207 34.71 -19.43 10.16
N GLU A 208 35.20 -19.37 11.38
CA GLU A 208 34.52 -19.91 12.56
C GLU A 208 33.41 -18.95 13.02
N VAL A 209 32.17 -19.42 13.00
CA VAL A 209 30.98 -18.71 13.49
C VAL A 209 30.52 -19.37 14.78
N ARG A 210 30.32 -18.55 15.82
CA ARG A 210 29.84 -19.00 17.12
C ARG A 210 28.31 -18.94 17.16
N ARG A 211 27.69 -20.11 17.32
CA ARG A 211 26.24 -20.24 17.46
C ARG A 211 25.77 -19.82 18.86
N TRP A 212 24.46 -19.64 19.01
CA TRP A 212 23.87 -19.15 20.26
C TRP A 212 24.12 -20.08 21.46
N ASP A 213 24.11 -21.39 21.22
CA ASP A 213 24.38 -22.44 22.21
C ASP A 213 25.86 -22.54 22.62
N GLY A 214 26.73 -21.76 21.96
CA GLY A 214 28.17 -21.73 22.18
C GLY A 214 28.97 -22.71 21.33
N SER A 215 28.31 -23.51 20.48
CA SER A 215 29.00 -24.30 19.47
C SER A 215 29.68 -23.38 18.45
N VAL A 216 30.76 -23.89 17.84
CA VAL A 216 31.50 -23.18 16.80
C VAL A 216 31.43 -24.01 15.54
N GLU A 217 31.03 -23.38 14.45
CA GLU A 217 30.83 -23.99 13.15
C GLU A 217 31.66 -23.24 12.11
N VAL A 218 32.31 -23.99 11.21
CA VAL A 218 33.09 -23.37 10.13
C VAL A 218 32.17 -23.19 8.94
N VAL A 219 31.91 -21.94 8.57
CA VAL A 219 31.07 -21.60 7.43
C VAL A 219 31.84 -21.90 6.14
N ARG A 220 31.20 -22.63 5.23
CA ARG A 220 31.74 -22.97 3.91
C ARG A 220 30.87 -22.32 2.86
N THR A 221 31.45 -21.43 2.08
CA THR A 221 30.74 -20.63 1.08
C THR A 221 31.46 -20.60 -0.26
N ALA A 222 32.65 -21.19 -0.36
CA ALA A 222 33.38 -21.38 -1.60
C ALA A 222 32.51 -22.10 -2.66
N ASP A 223 32.35 -21.45 -3.82
CA ASP A 223 31.53 -21.92 -4.94
C ASP A 223 30.09 -22.31 -4.56
N ALA A 224 29.54 -21.69 -3.50
CA ALA A 224 28.22 -22.00 -2.99
C ALA A 224 27.12 -21.81 -4.05
N GLU A 225 26.11 -22.66 -4.00
CA GLU A 225 24.86 -22.48 -4.73
C GLU A 225 23.93 -21.60 -3.90
N ILE A 226 23.55 -20.44 -4.44
CA ILE A 226 22.67 -19.49 -3.77
C ILE A 226 21.22 -19.80 -4.13
N GLU A 227 20.47 -20.32 -3.18
CA GLU A 227 19.03 -20.52 -3.28
C GLU A 227 18.29 -19.29 -2.75
N THR A 228 17.75 -18.48 -3.66
CA THR A 228 16.95 -17.33 -3.26
C THR A 228 15.54 -17.77 -2.87
N VAL A 229 15.20 -17.64 -1.59
CA VAL A 229 13.83 -17.82 -1.11
C VAL A 229 13.05 -16.56 -1.42
N ALA A 230 11.90 -16.72 -2.08
CA ALA A 230 11.00 -15.63 -2.41
C ALA A 230 9.71 -15.74 -1.59
N MET A 231 9.09 -14.60 -1.27
CA MET A 231 7.78 -14.60 -0.65
C MET A 231 6.77 -15.37 -1.50
N THR A 232 5.98 -16.21 -0.84
CA THR A 232 4.81 -16.84 -1.45
C THR A 232 3.82 -15.78 -1.92
N TRP A 233 2.94 -16.13 -2.87
CA TRP A 233 1.91 -15.20 -3.35
C TRP A 233 1.04 -14.64 -2.21
N ARG A 234 0.77 -15.47 -1.18
CA ARG A 234 0.01 -15.08 0.01
C ARG A 234 0.78 -14.02 0.81
N GLN A 235 2.05 -14.27 1.13
CA GLN A 235 2.88 -13.31 1.86
C GLN A 235 3.05 -12.01 1.08
N ARG A 236 3.27 -12.09 -0.24
CA ARG A 236 3.39 -10.91 -1.10
C ARG A 236 2.12 -10.07 -1.11
N LEU A 237 0.95 -10.73 -1.18
CA LEU A 237 -0.34 -10.04 -1.11
C LEU A 237 -0.56 -9.39 0.26
N LEU A 238 -0.33 -10.12 1.35
CA LEU A 238 -0.55 -9.61 2.71
C LEU A 238 0.44 -8.50 3.08
N SER A 239 1.71 -8.62 2.69
CA SER A 239 2.72 -7.58 2.88
C SER A 239 2.40 -6.34 2.05
N ALA A 240 1.93 -6.50 0.80
CA ALA A 240 1.47 -5.37 0.00
C ALA A 240 0.28 -4.65 0.65
N ILE A 241 -0.69 -5.39 1.22
CA ILE A 241 -1.84 -4.81 1.93
C ILE A 241 -1.40 -4.03 3.18
N ALA A 242 -0.35 -4.50 3.87
CA ALA A 242 0.21 -3.82 5.04
C ALA A 242 0.91 -2.48 4.71
N HIS A 243 1.06 -2.10 3.43
CA HIS A 243 1.61 -0.82 3.05
C HIS A 243 0.59 0.33 3.25
N PRO A 244 0.92 1.43 3.96
CA PRO A 244 -0.01 2.51 4.29
C PRO A 244 -0.77 3.10 3.08
N GLN A 245 -0.06 3.31 1.97
CA GLN A 245 -0.66 3.84 0.74
C GLN A 245 -1.67 2.86 0.12
N ILE A 246 -1.37 1.56 0.14
CA ILE A 246 -2.25 0.52 -0.41
C ILE A 246 -3.51 0.41 0.46
N ALA A 247 -3.37 0.47 1.78
CA ALA A 247 -4.48 0.49 2.71
C ALA A 247 -5.46 1.65 2.43
N VAL A 248 -4.95 2.86 2.20
CA VAL A 248 -5.78 4.05 1.87
C VAL A 248 -6.44 3.93 0.50
N LEU A 249 -5.75 3.40 -0.49
CA LEU A 249 -6.34 3.15 -1.81
C LEU A 249 -7.45 2.12 -1.75
N LEU A 250 -7.25 1.01 -1.03
CA LEU A 250 -8.26 -0.01 -0.80
C LEU A 250 -9.47 0.56 -0.05
N PHE A 251 -9.25 1.40 0.96
CA PHE A 251 -10.33 2.06 1.68
C PHE A 251 -11.15 2.99 0.77
N SER A 252 -10.46 3.78 -0.06
CA SER A 252 -11.07 4.74 -0.97
C SER A 252 -11.84 4.04 -2.10
N LEU A 253 -11.24 3.03 -2.74
CA LEU A 253 -11.88 2.22 -3.78
C LEU A 253 -13.04 1.41 -3.21
N GLY A 254 -12.85 0.86 -2.01
CA GLY A 254 -13.86 0.10 -1.30
C GLY A 254 -15.12 0.92 -1.00
N SER A 255 -14.91 2.13 -0.51
CA SER A 255 -15.98 3.08 -0.24
C SER A 255 -16.66 3.58 -1.52
N LEU A 256 -15.90 3.82 -2.58
CA LEU A 256 -16.45 4.19 -3.90
C LEU A 256 -17.32 3.07 -4.48
N GLY A 257 -16.87 1.81 -4.39
CA GLY A 257 -17.62 0.64 -4.87
C GLY A 257 -18.96 0.47 -4.16
N LEU A 258 -18.99 0.60 -2.83
CA LEU A 258 -20.24 0.62 -2.07
C LEU A 258 -21.13 1.81 -2.45
N THR A 259 -20.54 2.98 -2.66
CA THR A 259 -21.29 4.19 -3.07
C THR A 259 -21.97 3.97 -4.42
N ILE A 260 -21.28 3.38 -5.40
CA ILE A 260 -21.83 3.07 -6.72
C ILE A 260 -22.98 2.07 -6.63
N GLU A 261 -22.85 1.02 -5.80
CA GLU A 261 -23.91 0.02 -5.60
C GLU A 261 -25.15 0.63 -4.95
N LEU A 262 -24.97 1.51 -3.97
CA LEU A 262 -26.09 2.23 -3.33
C LEU A 262 -26.84 3.14 -4.31
N TRP A 263 -26.15 3.68 -5.33
CA TRP A 263 -26.76 4.55 -6.35
C TRP A 263 -27.41 3.79 -7.49
N ASN A 264 -26.85 2.64 -7.86
CA ASN A 264 -27.39 1.77 -8.90
C ASN A 264 -27.69 0.39 -8.31
N PRO A 265 -28.75 0.27 -7.49
CA PRO A 265 -29.09 -1.00 -6.87
C PRO A 265 -29.24 -2.08 -7.93
N GLY A 266 -28.49 -3.19 -7.78
CA GLY A 266 -28.57 -4.33 -8.69
C GLY A 266 -27.39 -4.48 -9.65
N ALA A 267 -26.38 -3.59 -9.60
CA ALA A 267 -25.11 -3.81 -10.29
C ALA A 267 -24.31 -4.98 -9.66
N ALA A 268 -24.47 -5.20 -8.36
CA ALA A 268 -23.85 -6.20 -7.46
C ALA A 268 -22.31 -6.22 -7.43
N VAL A 269 -21.65 -6.15 -8.59
CA VAL A 269 -20.20 -6.23 -8.75
C VAL A 269 -19.47 -5.06 -8.05
N PRO A 270 -19.85 -3.79 -8.23
CA PRO A 270 -19.19 -2.68 -7.54
C PRO A 270 -19.33 -2.80 -6.02
N GLY A 271 -20.49 -3.25 -5.53
CA GLY A 271 -20.73 -3.45 -4.10
C GLY A 271 -19.88 -4.57 -3.51
N ILE A 272 -19.78 -5.72 -4.18
CA ILE A 272 -18.97 -6.86 -3.71
C ILE A 272 -17.48 -6.50 -3.72
N VAL A 273 -16.97 -5.95 -4.83
CA VAL A 273 -15.58 -5.50 -4.93
C VAL A 273 -15.30 -4.43 -3.88
N GLY A 274 -16.24 -3.49 -3.71
CA GLY A 274 -16.17 -2.43 -2.70
C GLY A 274 -16.05 -2.98 -1.28
N ALA A 275 -16.91 -3.93 -0.92
CA ALA A 275 -16.89 -4.59 0.38
C ALA A 275 -15.59 -5.36 0.64
N VAL A 276 -15.09 -6.12 -0.35
CA VAL A 276 -13.80 -6.84 -0.23
C VAL A 276 -12.65 -5.85 -0.03
N CYS A 277 -12.58 -4.78 -0.82
CA CYS A 277 -11.56 -3.75 -0.66
C CYS A 277 -11.61 -3.10 0.73
N LEU A 278 -12.80 -2.82 1.27
CA LEU A 278 -12.94 -2.29 2.63
C LEU A 278 -12.46 -3.28 3.70
N LEU A 279 -12.82 -4.57 3.57
CA LEU A 279 -12.37 -5.59 4.52
C LEU A 279 -10.83 -5.72 4.53
N LEU A 280 -10.20 -5.68 3.35
CA LEU A 280 -8.74 -5.69 3.24
C LEU A 280 -8.10 -4.42 3.80
N ALA A 281 -8.72 -3.26 3.60
CA ALA A 281 -8.26 -2.01 4.19
C ALA A 281 -8.34 -2.03 5.72
N PHE A 282 -9.44 -2.54 6.29
CA PHE A 282 -9.56 -2.67 7.75
C PHE A 282 -8.57 -3.67 8.33
N PHE A 283 -8.27 -4.76 7.62
CA PHE A 283 -7.18 -5.66 8.00
C PHE A 283 -5.83 -4.94 8.03
N ALA A 284 -5.54 -4.11 7.02
CA ALA A 284 -4.32 -3.30 7.01
C ALA A 284 -4.27 -2.30 8.19
N PHE A 285 -5.38 -1.62 8.47
CA PHE A 285 -5.50 -0.68 9.58
C PHE A 285 -5.41 -1.33 10.97
N GLN A 286 -5.62 -2.64 11.08
CA GLN A 286 -5.37 -3.37 12.31
C GLN A 286 -3.86 -3.50 12.59
N ILE A 287 -3.04 -3.60 11.53
CA ILE A 287 -1.59 -3.76 11.62
C ILE A 287 -0.90 -2.39 11.67
N LEU A 288 -1.50 -1.40 11.01
CA LEU A 288 -0.97 -0.05 10.90
C LEU A 288 -1.41 0.87 12.04
N PRO A 289 -0.58 1.86 12.39
CA PRO A 289 -0.87 2.77 13.47
C PRO A 289 -1.78 3.91 13.05
N ILE A 290 -3.08 3.61 12.98
CA ILE A 290 -4.07 4.60 12.55
C ILE A 290 -4.42 5.58 13.67
N ASN A 291 -4.48 6.86 13.31
CA ASN A 291 -5.13 7.89 14.11
C ASN A 291 -6.62 7.92 13.77
N TYR A 292 -7.46 7.60 14.75
CA TYR A 292 -8.92 7.59 14.58
C TYR A 292 -9.50 8.95 14.18
N VAL A 293 -8.90 10.06 14.60
CA VAL A 293 -9.32 11.41 14.19
C VAL A 293 -9.10 11.60 12.69
N GLY A 294 -7.92 11.21 12.19
CA GLY A 294 -7.61 11.24 10.77
C GLY A 294 -8.59 10.39 9.96
N LEU A 295 -8.86 9.16 10.41
CA LEU A 295 -9.83 8.27 9.79
C LEU A 295 -11.25 8.86 9.75
N LEU A 296 -11.73 9.43 10.87
CA LEU A 296 -13.04 10.06 10.95
C LEU A 296 -13.15 11.28 10.04
N LEU A 297 -12.08 12.08 9.88
CA LEU A 297 -12.05 13.21 8.96
C LEU A 297 -12.15 12.77 7.49
N ILE A 298 -11.48 11.66 7.11
CA ILE A 298 -11.61 11.08 5.77
C ILE A 298 -13.05 10.60 5.54
N LEU A 299 -13.61 9.85 6.49
CA LEU A 299 -14.98 9.34 6.40
C LEU A 299 -15.99 10.50 6.31
N PHE A 300 -15.81 11.53 7.13
CA PHE A 300 -16.64 12.73 7.09
C PHE A 300 -16.56 13.44 5.74
N GLY A 301 -15.35 13.66 5.22
CA GLY A 301 -15.17 14.32 3.93
C GLY A 301 -15.77 13.53 2.76
N MET A 302 -15.70 12.19 2.83
CA MET A 302 -16.36 11.31 1.87
C MET A 302 -17.88 11.41 1.95
N VAL A 303 -18.46 11.44 3.15
CA VAL A 303 -19.90 11.66 3.34
C VAL A 303 -20.34 13.02 2.76
N LEU A 304 -19.54 14.08 2.95
CA LEU A 304 -19.84 15.39 2.36
C LEU A 304 -19.84 15.35 0.82
N LEU A 305 -18.89 14.64 0.20
CA LEU A 305 -18.85 14.46 -1.25
C LEU A 305 -20.07 13.68 -1.76
N VAL A 306 -20.52 12.67 -1.01
CA VAL A 306 -21.75 11.93 -1.34
C VAL A 306 -22.97 12.84 -1.24
N ILE A 307 -23.08 13.64 -0.18
CA ILE A 307 -24.21 14.57 0.00
C ILE A 307 -24.24 15.64 -1.11
N GLU A 308 -23.10 16.20 -1.50
CA GLU A 308 -23.01 17.18 -2.61
C GLU A 308 -23.62 16.62 -3.90
N MET A 309 -23.46 15.31 -4.15
CA MET A 309 -23.99 14.71 -5.36
C MET A 309 -25.53 14.65 -5.39
N PHE A 310 -26.17 14.46 -4.24
CA PHE A 310 -27.64 14.43 -4.12
C PHE A 310 -28.25 15.81 -3.95
N THR A 311 -27.54 16.70 -3.27
CA THR A 311 -27.97 18.06 -2.99
C THR A 311 -26.89 19.01 -3.51
N PRO A 312 -26.87 19.30 -4.83
CA PRO A 312 -25.83 20.13 -5.42
C PRO A 312 -25.81 21.51 -4.74
N THR A 313 -24.81 21.74 -3.89
CA THR A 313 -24.65 22.95 -3.08
C THR A 313 -23.65 23.89 -3.77
N TYR A 314 -23.60 23.83 -5.10
CA TYR A 314 -22.65 24.55 -5.96
C TYR A 314 -21.17 24.31 -5.60
N GLY A 315 -20.85 23.12 -5.10
CA GLY A 315 -19.49 22.70 -4.79
C GLY A 315 -19.01 23.02 -3.37
N LEU A 316 -19.85 23.61 -2.52
CA LEU A 316 -19.46 23.92 -1.14
C LEU A 316 -19.12 22.65 -0.34
N LEU A 317 -20.01 21.64 -0.35
CA LEU A 317 -19.76 20.40 0.39
C LEU A 317 -18.64 19.60 -0.26
N ALA A 318 -18.47 19.70 -1.59
CA ALA A 318 -17.31 19.10 -2.27
C ALA A 318 -15.97 19.69 -1.80
N VAL A 319 -15.86 21.02 -1.73
CA VAL A 319 -14.63 21.67 -1.24
C VAL A 319 -14.38 21.32 0.22
N SER A 320 -15.41 21.40 1.08
CA SER A 320 -15.29 20.99 2.48
C SER A 320 -14.91 19.51 2.61
N GLY A 321 -15.45 18.63 1.78
CA GLY A 321 -15.13 17.22 1.77
C GLY A 321 -13.67 16.94 1.42
N ILE A 322 -13.16 17.58 0.36
CA ILE A 322 -11.74 17.47 -0.03
C ILE A 322 -10.83 18.02 1.07
N VAL A 323 -11.17 19.16 1.68
CA VAL A 323 -10.38 19.73 2.79
C VAL A 323 -10.37 18.81 4.00
N SER A 324 -11.52 18.24 4.38
CA SER A 324 -11.60 17.25 5.47
C SER A 324 -10.76 16.00 5.16
N MET A 325 -10.81 15.49 3.93
CA MET A 325 -9.98 14.35 3.52
C MET A 325 -8.48 14.69 3.49
N LEU A 326 -8.09 15.92 3.15
CA LEU A 326 -6.70 16.38 3.20
C LEU A 326 -6.17 16.35 4.63
N PHE A 327 -6.88 16.99 5.57
CA PHE A 327 -6.48 16.95 6.98
C PHE A 327 -6.51 15.52 7.54
N GLY A 328 -7.52 14.75 7.16
CA GLY A 328 -7.64 13.35 7.52
C GLY A 328 -6.45 12.51 7.03
N ALA A 329 -6.03 12.67 5.78
CA ALA A 329 -4.90 11.95 5.19
C ALA A 329 -3.55 12.34 5.81
N VAL A 330 -3.34 13.63 6.12
CA VAL A 330 -2.13 14.09 6.82
C VAL A 330 -2.06 13.51 8.23
N MET A 331 -3.19 13.41 8.92
CA MET A 331 -3.26 12.89 10.29
C MET A 331 -3.40 11.37 10.37
N LEU A 332 -3.69 10.67 9.27
CA LEU A 332 -4.16 9.27 9.31
C LEU A 332 -3.13 8.31 9.91
N PHE A 333 -1.87 8.46 9.53
CA PHE A 333 -0.76 7.69 10.09
C PHE A 333 0.17 8.64 10.82
N ASP A 334 0.12 8.58 12.14
CA ASP A 334 1.05 9.28 13.00
C ASP A 334 2.17 8.27 13.32
N SER A 335 3.37 8.50 12.80
CA SER A 335 4.51 7.61 13.06
C SER A 335 5.82 8.40 12.92
N PRO A 336 6.80 8.19 13.82
CA PRO A 336 8.11 8.81 13.72
C PRO A 336 8.93 8.31 12.53
N ALA A 337 8.55 7.17 11.92
CA ALA A 337 9.19 6.65 10.72
C ALA A 337 8.58 7.27 9.44
N PRO A 338 9.35 8.01 8.62
CA PRO A 338 8.83 8.66 7.42
C PRO A 338 8.20 7.69 6.41
N GLU A 339 8.65 6.43 6.31
CA GLU A 339 8.07 5.45 5.40
C GLU A 339 6.67 4.96 5.82
N MET A 340 6.31 5.10 7.10
CA MET A 340 4.97 4.78 7.60
C MET A 340 3.96 5.91 7.34
N GLN A 341 4.46 7.12 7.09
CA GLN A 341 3.62 8.27 6.77
C GLN A 341 3.19 8.24 5.29
N LEU A 342 2.06 8.89 5.01
CA LEU A 342 1.65 9.14 3.63
C LEU A 342 2.56 10.21 3.02
N GLY A 343 3.36 9.82 2.02
CA GLY A 343 4.21 10.77 1.31
C GLY A 343 3.41 11.93 0.71
N TRP A 344 3.90 13.16 0.85
CA TRP A 344 3.30 14.36 0.26
C TRP A 344 2.95 14.23 -1.22
N PRO A 345 3.79 13.63 -2.09
CA PRO A 345 3.43 13.42 -3.49
C PRO A 345 2.16 12.57 -3.66
N PHE A 346 1.96 11.55 -2.82
CA PHE A 346 0.76 10.71 -2.83
C PHE A 346 -0.48 11.48 -2.37
N ILE A 347 -0.37 12.23 -1.26
CA ILE A 347 -1.49 13.04 -0.75
C ILE A 347 -1.90 14.08 -1.81
N VAL A 348 -0.94 14.86 -2.32
CA VAL A 348 -1.23 15.94 -3.29
C VAL A 348 -1.79 15.37 -4.59
N SER A 349 -1.23 14.29 -5.13
CA SER A 349 -1.75 13.67 -6.36
C SER A 349 -3.15 13.09 -6.17
N THR A 350 -3.42 12.44 -5.04
CA THR A 350 -4.76 11.91 -4.72
C THR A 350 -5.78 13.03 -4.54
N MET A 351 -5.43 14.09 -3.81
CA MET A 351 -6.32 15.24 -3.61
C MET A 351 -6.57 16.01 -4.91
N LEU A 352 -5.54 16.16 -5.75
CA LEU A 352 -5.68 16.79 -7.07
C LEU A 352 -6.58 15.96 -7.98
N ALA A 353 -6.39 14.64 -8.03
CA ALA A 353 -7.24 13.74 -8.82
C ALA A 353 -8.70 13.82 -8.36
N LEU A 354 -8.94 13.80 -7.04
CA LEU A 354 -10.28 13.92 -6.47
C LEU A 354 -10.93 15.28 -6.78
N ALA A 355 -10.16 16.37 -6.69
CA ALA A 355 -10.62 17.71 -7.04
C ALA A 355 -10.96 17.85 -8.53
N LEU A 356 -10.13 17.27 -9.42
CA LEU A 356 -10.38 17.27 -10.86
C LEU A 356 -11.64 16.48 -11.23
N VAL A 357 -11.80 15.27 -10.68
CA VAL A 357 -12.98 14.43 -10.91
C VAL A 357 -14.24 15.13 -10.40
N THR A 358 -14.20 15.63 -9.16
CA THR A 358 -15.36 16.31 -8.56
C THR A 358 -15.69 17.60 -9.31
N GLY A 359 -14.69 18.38 -9.72
CA GLY A 359 -14.87 19.57 -10.53
C GLY A 359 -15.44 19.27 -11.93
N ALA A 360 -15.02 18.18 -12.56
CA ALA A 360 -15.57 17.73 -13.84
C ALA A 360 -17.05 17.31 -13.70
N LEU A 361 -17.38 16.55 -12.65
CA LEU A 361 -18.77 16.15 -12.36
C LEU A 361 -19.65 17.35 -12.03
N ALA A 362 -19.17 18.29 -11.21
CA ALA A 362 -19.89 19.53 -10.91
C ALA A 362 -20.15 20.35 -12.18
N ARG A 363 -19.15 20.48 -13.06
CA ARG A 363 -19.30 21.16 -14.35
C ARG A 363 -20.33 20.48 -15.25
N LEU A 364 -20.32 19.15 -15.32
CA LEU A 364 -21.31 18.37 -16.08
C LEU A 364 -22.72 18.53 -15.49
N GLY A 365 -22.86 18.48 -14.16
CA GLY A 365 -24.12 18.67 -13.46
C GLY A 365 -24.70 20.07 -13.66
N ILE A 366 -23.88 21.11 -13.51
CA ILE A 366 -24.27 22.50 -13.82
C ILE A 366 -24.70 22.61 -15.28
N LYS A 367 -23.92 22.05 -16.21
CA LYS A 367 -24.27 22.08 -17.63
C LYS A 367 -25.59 21.34 -17.90
N ALA A 368 -25.84 20.19 -17.26
CA ALA A 368 -27.07 19.43 -17.39
C ALA A 368 -28.29 20.20 -16.88
N HIS A 369 -28.17 20.90 -15.75
CA HIS A 369 -29.24 21.77 -15.23
C HIS A 369 -29.43 23.07 -16.04
N GLN A 370 -28.38 23.55 -16.72
CA GLN A 370 -28.45 24.72 -17.60
C GLN A 370 -29.02 24.40 -18.99
N VAL A 371 -29.12 23.12 -19.38
CA VAL A 371 -29.91 22.75 -20.55
C VAL A 371 -31.38 22.99 -20.19
N ARG A 372 -31.93 24.11 -20.67
CA ARG A 372 -33.37 24.44 -20.56
C ARG A 372 -34.19 23.17 -20.85
N ALA A 373 -35.14 22.84 -19.97
CA ALA A 373 -36.06 21.75 -20.19
C ALA A 373 -36.74 21.90 -21.57
N VAL A 374 -36.35 21.06 -22.53
CA VAL A 374 -36.92 21.08 -23.90
C VAL A 374 -38.21 20.22 -23.97
N THR A 375 -38.60 19.62 -22.85
CA THR A 375 -39.72 18.69 -22.71
C THR A 375 -40.69 19.15 -21.62
N GLY A 376 -41.99 19.07 -21.90
CA GLY A 376 -43.07 19.44 -20.98
C GLY A 376 -43.72 20.79 -21.29
N VAL A 377 -44.59 21.24 -20.37
CA VAL A 377 -45.41 22.46 -20.37
C VAL A 377 -44.62 23.73 -20.78
N ASP A 378 -43.37 23.85 -20.34
CA ASP A 378 -42.51 25.02 -20.63
C ASP A 378 -41.87 25.00 -22.03
N GLY A 379 -41.79 23.83 -22.68
CA GLY A 379 -41.28 23.69 -24.05
C GLY A 379 -42.31 24.00 -25.14
N MET A 380 -43.57 24.17 -24.74
CA MET A 380 -44.73 24.37 -25.63
C MET A 380 -45.02 25.85 -25.90
N VAL A 381 -44.63 26.76 -25.01
CA VAL A 381 -44.82 28.21 -25.19
C VAL A 381 -43.99 28.70 -26.38
N ASN A 382 -44.58 29.56 -27.22
CA ASN A 382 -44.09 30.07 -28.50
C ASN A 382 -43.96 29.05 -29.64
N ARG A 383 -44.43 27.81 -29.46
CA ARG A 383 -44.43 26.81 -30.53
C ARG A 383 -45.60 27.00 -31.49
N GLU A 384 -45.34 26.70 -32.76
CA GLU A 384 -46.35 26.68 -33.81
C GLU A 384 -47.05 25.32 -33.89
N GLY A 385 -48.28 25.35 -34.37
CA GLY A 385 -49.14 24.20 -34.60
C GLY A 385 -50.29 24.55 -35.53
N HIS A 386 -51.23 23.64 -35.70
CA HIS A 386 -52.42 23.85 -36.52
C HIS A 386 -53.68 23.52 -35.74
N ALA A 387 -54.74 24.32 -35.91
CA ALA A 387 -56.05 24.00 -35.38
C ALA A 387 -56.65 22.78 -36.10
N ILE A 388 -57.17 21.82 -35.36
CA ILE A 388 -57.88 20.65 -35.91
C ILE A 388 -59.36 20.97 -36.05
N ASP A 389 -59.95 21.50 -34.96
CA ASP A 389 -61.34 21.94 -34.90
C ASP A 389 -61.42 23.47 -34.95
N PRO A 390 -62.49 24.07 -35.49
CA PRO A 390 -62.72 25.51 -35.37
C PRO A 390 -62.91 25.90 -33.89
N ILE A 391 -62.17 26.91 -33.44
CA ILE A 391 -62.16 27.40 -32.06
C ILE A 391 -62.72 28.83 -32.05
N PRO A 392 -63.95 29.06 -31.55
CA PRO A 392 -64.48 30.41 -31.41
C PRO A 392 -63.70 31.20 -30.36
N ALA A 393 -63.71 32.53 -30.44
CA ALA A 393 -63.00 33.43 -29.54
C ALA A 393 -63.37 33.16 -28.07
N GLY A 394 -62.38 32.85 -27.23
CA GLY A 394 -62.59 32.43 -25.83
C GLY A 394 -63.19 31.02 -25.65
N GLY A 395 -63.45 30.30 -26.74
CA GLY A 395 -63.90 28.91 -26.77
C GLY A 395 -62.75 27.90 -26.70
N ARG A 396 -63.10 26.61 -26.69
CA ARG A 396 -62.16 25.49 -26.66
C ARG A 396 -62.28 24.63 -27.92
N GLY A 397 -61.16 24.11 -28.38
CA GLY A 397 -61.08 23.10 -29.44
C GLY A 397 -59.77 22.33 -29.36
N ARG A 398 -59.42 21.59 -30.42
CA ARG A 398 -58.17 20.81 -30.46
C ARG A 398 -57.18 21.40 -31.45
N VAL A 399 -55.90 21.38 -31.06
CA VAL A 399 -54.77 21.79 -31.90
C VAL A 399 -53.74 20.67 -31.97
N SER A 400 -53.07 20.55 -33.11
CA SER A 400 -51.92 19.68 -33.28
C SER A 400 -50.63 20.49 -33.18
N THR A 401 -49.74 20.14 -32.26
CA THR A 401 -48.39 20.70 -32.18
C THR A 401 -47.40 19.59 -31.84
N ARG A 402 -46.25 19.56 -32.54
CA ARG A 402 -45.26 18.46 -32.49
C ARG A 402 -45.83 17.04 -32.75
N GLY A 403 -46.95 16.92 -33.46
CA GLY A 403 -47.60 15.63 -33.73
C GLY A 403 -48.46 15.11 -32.58
N GLU A 404 -48.65 15.91 -31.52
CA GLU A 404 -49.55 15.61 -30.39
C GLU A 404 -50.82 16.46 -30.47
N ILE A 405 -51.96 15.88 -30.09
CA ILE A 405 -53.26 16.57 -30.06
C ILE A 405 -53.50 17.12 -28.66
N TRP A 406 -53.61 18.44 -28.55
CA TRP A 406 -53.82 19.15 -27.30
C TRP A 406 -55.18 19.86 -27.29
N THR A 407 -55.78 19.97 -26.11
CA THR A 407 -56.94 20.87 -25.92
C THR A 407 -56.43 22.29 -25.87
N ALA A 408 -57.00 23.17 -26.69
CA ALA A 408 -56.61 24.57 -26.78
C ALA A 408 -57.79 25.50 -26.54
N ALA A 409 -57.52 26.65 -25.94
CA ALA A 409 -58.44 27.77 -25.85
C ALA A 409 -57.92 28.92 -26.74
N ALA A 410 -58.80 29.50 -27.54
CA ALA A 410 -58.45 30.66 -28.34
C ALA A 410 -58.30 31.90 -27.47
N ALA A 411 -57.28 32.72 -27.74
CA ALA A 411 -57.20 34.06 -27.18
C ALA A 411 -58.46 34.89 -27.54
N PRO A 412 -58.88 35.88 -26.73
CA PRO A 412 -60.16 36.57 -26.88
C PRO A 412 -60.33 37.41 -28.16
N GLU A 413 -59.30 37.48 -29.00
CA GLU A 413 -59.12 38.51 -30.02
C GLU A 413 -59.67 38.10 -31.40
N ALA A 414 -59.82 36.81 -31.70
CA ALA A 414 -60.38 36.32 -32.96
C ALA A 414 -60.77 34.83 -32.92
N ASP A 415 -61.73 34.45 -33.77
CA ASP A 415 -62.04 33.05 -34.07
C ASP A 415 -60.89 32.40 -34.86
N ILE A 416 -60.59 31.14 -34.56
CA ILE A 416 -59.58 30.32 -35.23
C ILE A 416 -60.31 29.26 -36.06
N ALA A 417 -60.13 29.25 -37.38
CA ALA A 417 -60.74 28.23 -38.23
C ALA A 417 -59.96 26.90 -38.15
N GLY A 418 -60.63 25.78 -38.42
CA GLY A 418 -59.95 24.49 -38.57
C GLY A 418 -58.91 24.56 -39.70
N GLY A 419 -57.67 24.17 -39.41
CA GLY A 419 -56.52 24.24 -40.31
C GLY A 419 -55.63 25.49 -40.15
N ASP A 420 -56.08 26.51 -39.42
CA ASP A 420 -55.28 27.74 -39.25
C ASP A 420 -53.96 27.47 -38.49
N PRO A 421 -52.85 28.13 -38.87
CA PRO A 421 -51.62 28.11 -38.09
C PRO A 421 -51.82 28.88 -36.79
N VAL A 422 -51.44 28.25 -35.69
CA VAL A 422 -51.57 28.79 -34.34
C VAL A 422 -50.25 28.77 -33.60
N GLN A 423 -50.02 29.76 -32.72
CA GLN A 423 -48.89 29.81 -31.82
C GLN A 423 -49.37 29.69 -30.37
N VAL A 424 -48.73 28.82 -29.59
CA VAL A 424 -49.01 28.65 -28.17
C VAL A 424 -48.45 29.85 -27.39
N VAL A 425 -49.31 30.53 -26.63
CA VAL A 425 -48.96 31.72 -25.85
C VAL A 425 -48.74 31.37 -24.38
N ALA A 426 -49.50 30.42 -23.86
CA ALA A 426 -49.39 29.96 -22.49
C ALA A 426 -49.88 28.52 -22.37
N VAL A 427 -49.46 27.83 -21.31
CA VAL A 427 -49.97 26.50 -20.96
C VAL A 427 -50.52 26.54 -19.55
N GLN A 428 -51.78 26.14 -19.37
CA GLN A 428 -52.44 26.02 -18.07
C GLN A 428 -52.93 24.59 -17.87
N GLY A 429 -52.16 23.79 -17.12
CA GLY A 429 -52.44 22.37 -16.95
C GLY A 429 -52.39 21.61 -18.28
N MET A 430 -53.51 21.01 -18.69
CA MET A 430 -53.66 20.31 -19.98
C MET A 430 -54.31 21.15 -21.09
N VAL A 431 -54.46 22.46 -20.89
CA VAL A 431 -55.07 23.38 -21.88
C VAL A 431 -54.02 24.38 -22.37
N LEU A 432 -53.83 24.46 -23.69
CA LEU A 432 -52.97 25.44 -24.36
C LEU A 432 -53.77 26.71 -24.67
N THR A 433 -53.26 27.88 -24.33
CA THR A 433 -53.79 29.14 -24.87
C THR A 433 -53.09 29.41 -26.20
N VAL A 434 -53.86 29.53 -27.28
CA VAL A 434 -53.32 29.68 -28.64
C VAL A 434 -53.82 30.98 -29.29
N ARG A 435 -52.96 31.59 -30.10
CA ARG A 435 -53.30 32.73 -30.97
C ARG A 435 -53.10 32.36 -32.43
N ARG A 436 -53.90 32.93 -33.32
CA ARG A 436 -53.72 32.78 -34.77
C ARG A 436 -52.44 33.49 -35.21
N VAL A 437 -51.63 32.84 -36.04
CA VAL A 437 -50.51 33.48 -36.74
C VAL A 437 -51.05 33.95 -38.09
N GLY A 438 -51.23 35.26 -38.25
CA GLY A 438 -51.56 35.83 -39.56
C GLY A 438 -50.39 35.68 -40.54
N PRO A 439 -50.61 35.67 -41.86
CA PRO A 439 -49.51 35.69 -42.82
C PRO A 439 -48.62 36.92 -42.58
N PRO A 440 -47.30 36.82 -42.79
CA PRO A 440 -46.41 37.97 -42.65
C PRO A 440 -46.90 39.08 -43.59
N SER A 441 -47.04 40.29 -43.06
CA SER A 441 -47.30 41.49 -43.83
C SER A 441 -46.12 41.73 -44.78
N GLU A 442 -46.28 41.39 -46.05
CA GLU A 442 -45.52 41.98 -47.15
C GLU A 442 -46.00 43.42 -47.32
N GLU A 443 -45.31 44.39 -46.73
CA GLU A 443 -45.28 45.77 -47.24
C GLU A 443 -44.15 46.55 -46.56
N GLY A 444 -43.19 46.97 -47.39
CA GLY A 444 -41.98 47.67 -46.97
C GLY A 444 -40.83 47.61 -47.97
N SER A 445 -41.08 47.32 -49.26
CA SER A 445 -40.18 47.70 -50.34
C SER A 445 -40.91 48.65 -51.28
N GLU A 446 -40.62 49.94 -51.21
CA GLU A 446 -40.78 50.85 -52.34
C GLU A 446 -39.81 52.03 -52.17
N SER A 447 -38.92 52.15 -53.17
CA SER A 447 -38.09 53.28 -53.63
C SER A 447 -37.21 54.07 -52.65
#